data_AF-A0A3R7FC36-F1
#
_entry.id   AF-A0A3R7FC36-F1
#
_cell.length_a   1.000
_cell.length_b   1.000
_cell.length_c   1.000
_cell.angle_alpha   90.00
_cell.angle_beta   90.00
_cell.angle_gamma   90.00
#
_symmetry.space_group_name_H-M   'P 1'
#
loop_
_entity.id
_entity.type
_entity.pdbx_description
1 polymer ?
#
loop_
_entity_poly.entity_id
_entity_poly.type
_entity_poly.pdbx_seq_one_letter_code
_entity_poly.pdbx_strand_id
1 'polypeptide(L)'
;MPVPTQDPFSSDGRTVFRRRPAKKRRSRSIPQIAKRKVLPWITLVLGLLLGIGVVVSIYEGVYQPDGFTITTIDVPKTLLERGLSSTAVSERLSDNLQKIVADASQQLQGPPREPPDITIPTTGMSTQKFVAWINSYLPDSWHHSINGEIISNDLTDKSFTVAFRMNGRALRTQTIYANDINRGLDHAMRQISMDIMEKIDLYLATTAFIVDGRYDEAEDRVDEILSTYPPDSHKIQAAWNLKGYLAEKHWDTVAAKKYYRIANTSTSMDNLAGIEFNECMNGSATCDLEEIKSIYQKAVDLKPESAYAHYALGNYLYETGFVVCDSEKRKNVYLQSERELSNAIHLDGTDANAYAGMGLINYFKYDSSGRSVSLGYLAAAVRRNATDDNRKSQLSLLRIIEQDPRAKLFAARNGEDNMLRNVAARDSTCANGESR
;
A
#
# COMPACT_ATOMS: atom_id res chain seq x y z
N MET A 1 84.49 -27.25 1.59
CA MET A 1 84.83 -28.69 1.68
C MET A 1 85.69 -28.85 2.93
N PRO A 2 85.51 -29.87 3.80
CA PRO A 2 85.20 -31.26 3.44
C PRO A 2 84.02 -31.92 4.20
N VAL A 3 83.60 -33.06 3.66
CA VAL A 3 82.81 -34.13 4.30
C VAL A 3 83.81 -35.13 4.92
N PRO A 4 83.52 -35.74 6.09
CA PRO A 4 83.41 -37.21 6.16
C PRO A 4 82.28 -37.67 7.13
N THR A 5 81.33 -38.51 6.70
CA THR A 5 81.32 -40.01 6.74
C THR A 5 81.42 -40.66 8.12
N GLN A 6 80.28 -41.26 8.51
CA GLN A 6 80.01 -42.54 9.21
C GLN A 6 80.96 -43.06 10.30
N ASP A 7 80.37 -43.54 11.40
CA ASP A 7 80.47 -44.97 11.76
C ASP A 7 79.25 -45.45 12.58
N PRO A 8 78.76 -46.70 12.39
CA PRO A 8 77.57 -47.25 13.03
C PRO A 8 77.91 -48.30 14.12
N PHE A 9 76.96 -48.52 15.04
CA PHE A 9 76.91 -49.63 16.02
C PHE A 9 78.12 -49.87 16.96
N SER A 10 77.94 -49.54 18.24
CA SER A 10 78.58 -50.23 19.38
C SER A 10 77.90 -49.74 20.67
N SER A 11 76.90 -50.48 21.15
CA SER A 11 76.99 -51.52 22.18
C SER A 11 77.09 -50.97 23.61
N ASP A 12 76.03 -51.25 24.37
CA ASP A 12 75.97 -51.46 25.82
C ASP A 12 76.85 -50.58 26.73
N GLY A 13 76.19 -49.62 27.37
CA GLY A 13 76.74 -48.89 28.51
C GLY A 13 75.63 -48.48 29.46
N ARG A 14 75.30 -49.35 30.42
CA ARG A 14 74.44 -49.05 31.57
C ARG A 14 74.97 -47.80 32.29
N THR A 15 74.25 -46.69 32.22
CA THR A 15 74.50 -45.52 33.06
C THR A 15 73.34 -45.26 34.01
N VAL A 16 73.61 -45.63 35.26
CA VAL A 16 73.03 -45.22 36.53
C VAL A 16 72.23 -43.91 36.47
N PHE A 17 70.92 -44.02 36.68
CA PHE A 17 70.01 -42.90 36.89
C PHE A 17 70.31 -42.19 38.22
N ARG A 18 71.01 -41.05 38.16
CA ARG A 18 71.01 -40.04 39.23
C ARG A 18 69.73 -39.21 39.12
N ARG A 19 68.75 -39.46 40.01
CA ARG A 19 67.54 -38.64 40.18
C ARG A 19 67.92 -37.18 40.44
N ARG A 20 67.69 -36.31 39.46
CA ARG A 20 67.53 -34.86 39.72
C ARG A 20 66.11 -34.64 40.28
N PRO A 21 65.93 -33.83 41.33
CA PRO A 21 64.60 -33.52 41.85
C PRO A 21 63.81 -32.80 40.77
N ALA A 22 62.71 -33.41 40.34
CA ALA A 22 61.78 -32.82 39.41
C ALA A 22 61.20 -31.53 40.02
N LYS A 23 61.59 -30.37 39.46
CA LYS A 23 60.84 -29.13 39.64
C LYS A 23 59.39 -29.42 39.23
N LYS A 24 58.50 -29.51 40.21
CA LYS A 24 57.03 -29.52 40.01
C LYS A 24 56.65 -28.24 39.26
N ARG A 25 56.71 -28.27 37.93
CA ARG A 25 55.91 -27.38 37.09
C ARG A 25 54.46 -27.75 37.41
N ARG A 26 53.85 -27.01 38.33
CA ARG A 26 52.40 -26.93 38.46
C ARG A 26 51.90 -26.38 37.12
N SER A 27 51.68 -27.25 36.15
CA SER A 27 50.87 -26.92 34.99
C SER A 27 49.45 -26.74 35.55
N ARG A 28 49.13 -25.52 35.97
CA ARG A 28 47.73 -25.15 36.17
C ARG A 28 47.10 -25.39 34.81
N SER A 29 46.30 -26.45 34.73
CA SER A 29 45.62 -26.82 33.51
C SER A 29 44.85 -25.58 33.04
N ILE A 30 45.14 -25.16 31.82
CA ILE A 30 44.48 -24.09 31.08
C ILE A 30 42.93 -24.04 31.33
N PRO A 31 42.21 -25.18 31.49
CA PRO A 31 40.79 -25.15 31.85
C PRO A 31 40.41 -24.39 33.14
N GLN A 32 41.27 -24.31 34.16
CA GLN A 32 40.91 -23.61 35.41
C GLN A 32 41.01 -22.08 35.30
N ILE A 33 41.89 -21.56 34.43
CA ILE A 33 42.00 -20.12 34.19
C ILE A 33 40.84 -19.64 33.30
N ALA A 34 40.49 -20.42 32.27
CA ALA A 34 39.34 -20.14 31.42
C ALA A 34 38.03 -20.10 32.23
N LYS A 35 37.79 -21.09 33.10
CA LYS A 35 36.54 -21.15 33.89
C LYS A 35 36.38 -20.00 34.88
N ARG A 36 37.47 -19.46 35.44
CA ARG A 36 37.41 -18.40 36.46
C ARG A 36 37.38 -16.98 35.89
N LYS A 37 37.93 -16.78 34.68
CA LYS A 37 38.00 -15.45 34.06
C LYS A 37 37.07 -15.27 32.86
N VAL A 38 36.86 -16.30 32.05
CA VAL A 38 36.11 -16.19 30.79
C VAL A 38 34.61 -16.42 31.01
N LEU A 39 34.23 -17.36 31.88
CA LEU A 39 32.82 -17.69 32.12
C LEU A 39 31.97 -16.50 32.62
N PRO A 40 32.41 -15.67 33.59
CA PRO A 40 31.64 -14.51 34.04
C PRO A 40 31.43 -13.47 32.94
N TRP A 41 32.43 -13.30 32.07
CA TRP A 41 32.34 -12.40 30.92
C TRP A 41 31.35 -12.92 29.87
N ILE A 42 31.39 -14.22 29.56
CA ILE A 42 30.43 -14.85 28.66
C ILE A 42 29.00 -14.70 29.21
N THR A 43 28.78 -14.95 30.50
CA THR A 43 27.44 -14.81 31.11
C THR A 43 26.96 -13.35 31.12
N LEU A 44 27.87 -12.39 31.33
CA LEU A 44 27.53 -10.97 31.30
C LEU A 44 27.15 -10.54 29.87
N VAL A 45 27.93 -10.95 28.87
CA VAL A 45 27.65 -10.64 27.45
C VAL A 45 26.35 -11.29 27.00
N LEU A 46 26.11 -12.57 27.33
CA LEU A 46 24.84 -13.24 27.03
C LEU A 46 23.66 -12.56 27.72
N GLY A 47 23.79 -12.20 29.01
CA GLY A 47 22.76 -11.47 29.73
C GLY A 47 22.47 -10.09 29.12
N LEU A 48 23.50 -9.39 28.67
CA LEU A 48 23.36 -8.10 27.99
C LEU A 48 22.68 -8.25 26.62
N LEU A 49 23.06 -9.26 25.83
CA LEU A 49 22.42 -9.54 24.54
C LEU A 49 20.95 -9.93 24.71
N LEU A 50 20.62 -10.75 25.72
CA LEU A 50 19.24 -11.10 26.06
C LEU A 50 18.45 -9.86 26.51
N GLY A 51 19.07 -8.99 27.31
CA GLY A 51 18.50 -7.71 27.71
C GLY A 51 18.23 -6.79 26.52
N ILE A 52 19.18 -6.66 25.60
CA ILE A 52 19.01 -5.89 24.36
C ILE A 52 17.90 -6.51 23.52
N GLY A 53 17.87 -7.83 23.34
CA GLY A 53 16.82 -8.51 22.59
C GLY A 53 15.42 -8.25 23.15
N VAL A 54 15.25 -8.33 24.48
CA VAL A 54 13.98 -7.99 25.15
C VAL A 54 13.64 -6.51 24.98
N VAL A 55 14.61 -5.60 25.11
CA VAL A 55 14.39 -4.16 24.90
C VAL A 55 14.01 -3.87 23.47
N VAL A 56 14.63 -4.51 22.48
CA VAL A 56 14.30 -4.36 21.06
C VAL A 56 12.92 -4.94 20.77
N SER A 57 12.57 -6.13 21.29
CA SER A 57 11.22 -6.68 21.10
C SER A 57 10.13 -5.86 21.80
N ILE A 58 10.42 -5.28 22.97
CA ILE A 58 9.51 -4.32 23.62
C ILE A 58 9.46 -3.04 22.79
N TYR A 59 10.59 -2.55 22.30
CA TYR A 59 10.64 -1.37 21.46
C TYR A 59 9.85 -1.60 20.17
N GLU A 60 10.04 -2.67 19.43
CA GLU A 60 9.27 -2.96 18.21
C GLU A 60 7.78 -3.22 18.50
N GLY A 61 7.46 -3.82 19.65
CA GLY A 61 6.05 -4.07 20.05
C GLY A 61 5.33 -2.85 20.63
N VAL A 62 6.05 -1.85 21.13
CA VAL A 62 5.50 -0.63 21.75
C VAL A 62 5.67 0.59 20.85
N TYR A 63 6.74 0.63 20.04
CA TYR A 63 7.07 1.69 19.10
C TYR A 63 6.34 1.44 17.78
N GLN A 64 5.04 1.70 17.81
CA GLN A 64 4.28 1.93 16.60
C GLN A 64 4.05 3.44 16.51
N PRO A 65 4.84 4.17 15.71
CA PRO A 65 4.81 5.63 15.69
C PRO A 65 3.44 6.22 15.33
N ASP A 66 2.54 5.42 14.77
CA ASP A 66 1.20 5.81 14.36
C ASP A 66 0.08 4.98 15.04
N GLY A 67 0.43 4.20 16.07
CA GLY A 67 -0.54 3.39 16.82
C GLY A 67 -1.44 4.24 17.71
N PHE A 68 -2.71 3.82 17.87
CA PHE A 68 -3.62 4.47 18.81
C PHE A 68 -4.42 3.49 19.64
N THR A 69 -4.73 3.94 20.85
CA THR A 69 -5.51 3.17 21.81
C THR A 69 -6.81 3.92 22.07
N ILE A 70 -7.92 3.29 21.71
CA ILE A 70 -9.26 3.79 22.03
C ILE A 70 -9.61 3.26 23.41
N THR A 71 -9.67 4.12 24.41
CA THR A 71 -10.18 3.72 25.72
C THR A 71 -11.69 3.57 25.66
N THR A 72 -12.24 2.84 26.63
CA THR A 72 -13.70 2.66 26.73
C THR A 72 -14.39 4.01 26.84
N ILE A 73 -15.26 4.30 25.88
CA ILE A 73 -16.05 5.53 25.86
C ILE A 73 -17.14 5.44 26.94
N ASP A 74 -17.20 6.42 27.84
CA ASP A 74 -18.19 6.42 28.91
C ASP A 74 -19.59 6.67 28.33
N VAL A 75 -20.54 5.79 28.69
CA VAL A 75 -21.92 5.86 28.19
C VAL A 75 -22.88 5.91 29.38
N PRO A 76 -23.87 6.84 29.38
CA PRO A 76 -24.78 6.98 30.49
C PRO A 76 -25.72 5.77 30.57
N LYS A 77 -26.18 5.43 31.78
CA LYS A 77 -27.05 4.26 32.02
C LYS A 77 -28.29 4.24 31.12
N THR A 78 -28.84 5.40 30.80
CA THR A 78 -30.02 5.55 29.95
C THR A 78 -29.79 5.10 28.50
N LEU A 79 -28.56 5.22 28.00
CA LEU A 79 -28.17 4.67 26.69
C LEU A 79 -27.73 3.21 26.80
N LEU A 80 -27.11 2.81 27.90
CA LEU A 80 -26.78 1.40 28.17
C LEU A 80 -28.03 0.53 28.18
N GLU A 81 -29.11 0.99 28.83
CA GLU A 81 -30.42 0.33 28.84
C GLU A 81 -31.07 0.26 27.45
N ARG A 82 -30.68 1.15 26.53
CA ARG A 82 -31.08 1.13 25.11
C ARG A 82 -30.16 0.28 24.24
N GLY A 83 -29.24 -0.48 24.84
CA GLY A 83 -28.33 -1.39 24.15
C GLY A 83 -27.05 -0.75 23.61
N LEU A 84 -26.78 0.52 23.93
CA LEU A 84 -25.51 1.18 23.59
C LEU A 84 -24.53 0.98 24.75
N SER A 85 -23.69 -0.03 24.68
CA SER A 85 -22.61 -0.23 25.65
C SER A 85 -21.39 0.63 25.30
N SER A 86 -20.56 0.95 26.31
CA SER A 86 -19.25 1.59 26.10
C SER A 86 -18.39 0.88 25.07
N THR A 87 -18.42 -0.46 25.09
CA THR A 87 -17.72 -1.30 24.11
C THR A 87 -18.27 -1.10 22.71
N ALA A 88 -19.60 -1.14 22.53
CA ALA A 88 -20.22 -0.96 21.22
C ALA A 88 -19.94 0.43 20.62
N VAL A 89 -19.90 1.48 21.43
CA VAL A 89 -19.53 2.83 20.95
C VAL A 89 -18.05 2.89 20.54
N SER A 90 -17.16 2.24 21.29
CA SER A 90 -15.73 2.20 21.00
C SER A 90 -15.42 1.39 19.73
N GLU A 91 -16.10 0.26 19.56
CA GLU A 91 -16.05 -0.56 18.35
C GLU A 91 -16.54 0.22 17.13
N ARG A 92 -17.67 0.94 17.23
CA ARG A 92 -18.13 1.79 16.12
C ARG A 92 -17.11 2.86 15.72
N LEU A 93 -16.43 3.48 16.67
CA LEU A 93 -15.37 4.44 16.36
C LEU A 93 -14.20 3.77 15.63
N SER A 94 -13.76 2.61 16.12
CA SER A 94 -12.72 1.80 15.49
C SER A 94 -13.11 1.41 14.06
N ASP A 95 -14.32 0.90 13.85
CA ASP A 95 -14.82 0.48 12.54
C ASP A 95 -14.85 1.66 11.55
N ASN A 96 -15.25 2.85 12.00
CA ASN A 96 -15.22 4.05 11.17
C ASN A 96 -13.78 4.46 10.81
N LEU A 97 -12.83 4.37 11.73
CA LEU A 97 -11.41 4.65 11.46
C LEU A 97 -10.82 3.64 10.46
N GLN A 98 -11.09 2.35 10.66
CA GLN A 98 -10.66 1.30 9.73
C GLN A 98 -11.26 1.48 8.35
N LYS A 99 -12.55 1.85 8.30
CA LYS A 99 -13.24 2.14 7.04
C LYS A 99 -12.61 3.33 6.31
N ILE A 100 -12.32 4.42 7.01
CA ILE A 100 -11.61 5.58 6.45
C ILE A 100 -10.28 5.15 5.83
N VAL A 101 -9.49 4.33 6.54
CA VAL A 101 -8.20 3.84 6.02
C VAL A 101 -8.39 2.90 4.82
N ALA A 102 -9.38 2.01 4.87
CA ALA A 102 -9.67 1.07 3.79
C ALA A 102 -10.13 1.81 2.51
N ASP A 103 -11.09 2.73 2.65
CA ASP A 103 -11.64 3.51 1.55
C ASP A 103 -10.53 4.40 0.92
N ALA A 104 -9.72 5.06 1.76
CA ALA A 104 -8.56 5.84 1.34
C ALA A 104 -7.54 5.02 0.54
N SER A 105 -7.23 3.81 1.02
CA SER A 105 -6.23 2.94 0.39
C SER A 105 -6.71 2.40 -0.96
N GLN A 106 -8.00 2.07 -1.08
CA GLN A 106 -8.57 1.55 -2.31
C GLN A 106 -8.62 2.61 -3.42
N GLN A 107 -8.93 3.86 -3.08
CA GLN A 107 -9.24 4.86 -4.10
C GLN A 107 -8.01 5.49 -4.76
N LEU A 108 -6.89 5.59 -4.04
CA LEU A 108 -5.71 6.32 -4.54
C LEU A 108 -4.52 5.43 -4.92
N GLN A 109 -4.67 4.11 -4.80
CA GLN A 109 -3.61 3.12 -5.13
C GLN A 109 -2.21 3.57 -4.68
N GLY A 110 -2.16 4.21 -3.51
CA GLY A 110 -0.93 4.72 -2.93
C GLY A 110 -0.03 3.57 -2.49
N PRO A 111 1.21 3.85 -2.05
CA PRO A 111 2.03 2.83 -1.41
C PRO A 111 1.21 2.18 -0.29
N PRO A 112 1.19 0.83 -0.18
CA PRO A 112 0.49 0.16 0.90
C PRO A 112 1.04 0.71 2.21
N ARG A 113 0.21 1.48 2.92
CA ARG A 113 0.49 1.86 4.30
C ARG A 113 -0.05 0.76 5.18
N GLU A 114 0.73 0.35 6.16
CA GLU A 114 0.18 -0.46 7.25
C GLU A 114 -0.89 0.40 7.92
N PRO A 115 -2.13 -0.10 8.06
CA PRO A 115 -3.15 0.63 8.79
C PRO A 115 -2.63 0.89 10.21
N PRO A 116 -2.92 2.06 10.79
CA PRO A 116 -2.54 2.31 12.17
C PRO A 116 -3.10 1.19 13.06
N ASP A 117 -2.28 0.67 13.97
CA ASP A 117 -2.72 -0.40 14.87
C ASP A 117 -3.75 0.17 15.85
N ILE A 118 -4.97 -0.35 15.76
CA ILE A 118 -6.09 0.07 16.59
C ILE A 118 -6.27 -0.97 17.68
N THR A 119 -5.80 -0.63 18.87
CA THR A 119 -5.98 -1.49 20.03
C THR A 119 -7.16 -0.99 20.85
N ILE A 120 -8.20 -1.83 20.94
CA ILE A 120 -9.26 -1.68 21.95
C ILE A 120 -8.88 -2.61 23.11
N PRO A 121 -8.37 -2.10 24.24
CA PRO A 121 -8.04 -2.93 25.37
C PRO A 121 -9.33 -3.54 25.93
N THR A 122 -9.45 -4.86 25.87
CA THR A 122 -10.50 -5.58 26.59
C THR A 122 -10.32 -5.37 28.10
N THR A 123 -11.42 -5.28 28.84
CA THR A 123 -11.45 -4.90 30.26
C THR A 123 -10.80 -5.97 31.15
N GLY A 124 -9.47 -5.98 31.20
CA GLY A 124 -8.64 -6.72 32.15
C GLY A 124 -7.65 -5.76 32.82
N MET A 125 -7.79 -5.54 34.14
CA MET A 125 -7.10 -4.48 34.89
C MET A 125 -5.55 -4.54 34.90
N SER A 126 -4.90 -5.65 34.49
CA SER A 126 -3.44 -5.78 34.64
C SER A 126 -2.65 -5.20 33.46
N THR A 127 -3.19 -5.26 32.23
CA THR A 127 -2.50 -4.74 31.03
C THR A 127 -2.65 -3.22 30.92
N GLN A 128 -3.81 -2.67 31.25
CA GLN A 128 -4.07 -1.21 31.21
C GLN A 128 -3.14 -0.41 32.12
N LYS A 129 -2.85 -0.89 33.33
CA LYS A 129 -1.94 -0.21 34.27
C LYS A 129 -0.49 -0.26 33.80
N PHE A 130 -0.10 -1.38 33.18
CA PHE A 130 1.25 -1.54 32.65
C PHE A 130 1.49 -0.67 31.42
N VAL A 131 0.54 -0.64 30.47
CA VAL A 131 0.58 0.22 29.28
C VAL A 131 0.51 1.69 29.68
N ALA A 132 -0.39 2.10 30.60
CA ALA A 132 -0.44 3.47 31.09
C ALA A 132 0.85 3.91 31.81
N TRP A 133 1.50 3.00 32.55
CA TRP A 133 2.78 3.27 33.20
C TRP A 133 3.90 3.47 32.17
N ILE A 134 4.04 2.60 31.17
CA ILE A 134 5.02 2.76 30.08
C ILE A 134 4.77 4.05 29.30
N ASN A 135 3.50 4.32 28.96
CA ASN A 135 3.10 5.48 28.15
C ASN A 135 3.39 6.81 28.83
N SER A 136 3.43 6.86 30.18
CA SER A 136 3.80 8.08 30.90
C SER A 136 5.25 8.54 30.70
N TYR A 137 6.12 7.69 30.14
CA TYR A 137 7.52 8.00 29.87
C TYR A 137 7.82 8.25 28.38
N LEU A 138 6.84 8.10 27.48
CA LEU A 138 7.02 8.32 26.04
C LEU A 138 6.54 9.74 25.63
N PRO A 139 7.14 10.34 24.58
CA PRO A 139 6.65 11.61 24.03
C PRO A 139 5.19 11.52 23.55
N ASP A 140 4.37 12.55 23.80
CA ASP A 140 2.96 12.65 23.36
C ASP A 140 2.76 12.43 21.85
N SER A 141 3.81 12.59 21.05
CA SER A 141 3.81 12.36 19.61
C SER A 141 3.83 10.89 19.20
N TRP A 142 4.10 9.96 20.13
CA TRP A 142 4.31 8.55 19.80
C TRP A 142 3.13 7.66 20.15
N HIS A 143 2.17 8.16 20.92
CA HIS A 143 0.98 7.39 21.27
C HIS A 143 -0.23 8.31 21.31
N HIS A 144 -1.27 7.94 20.57
CA HIS A 144 -2.53 8.65 20.59
C HIS A 144 -3.53 7.87 21.45
N SER A 145 -3.86 8.42 22.62
CA SER A 145 -4.94 7.93 23.47
C SER A 145 -6.21 8.69 23.14
N ILE A 146 -7.23 7.96 22.71
CA ILE A 146 -8.55 8.52 22.41
C ILE A 146 -9.49 8.13 23.52
N ASN A 147 -10.04 9.14 24.20
CA ASN A 147 -11.02 8.98 25.25
C ASN A 147 -12.31 9.69 24.83
N GLY A 148 -13.46 9.17 25.24
CA GLY A 148 -14.74 9.80 24.96
C GLY A 148 -15.72 9.64 26.10
N GLU A 149 -16.67 10.56 26.17
CA GLU A 149 -17.81 10.50 27.07
C GLU A 149 -19.09 10.93 26.32
N ILE A 150 -20.18 10.23 26.58
CA ILE A 150 -21.52 10.64 26.17
C ILE A 150 -22.24 11.19 27.41
N ILE A 151 -22.68 12.45 27.32
CA ILE A 151 -23.32 13.16 28.42
C ILE A 151 -24.79 13.39 28.04
N SER A 152 -25.73 13.02 28.92
CA SER A 152 -27.13 13.43 28.74
C SER A 152 -27.28 14.91 29.09
N ASN A 153 -27.82 15.71 28.15
CA ASN A 153 -27.89 17.17 28.31
C ASN A 153 -29.10 17.64 29.12
N ASP A 154 -30.11 16.78 29.26
CA ASP A 154 -31.39 17.16 29.83
C ASP A 154 -31.93 16.07 30.75
N LEU A 155 -32.69 16.49 31.77
CA LEU A 155 -33.41 15.58 32.65
C LEU A 155 -34.39 14.66 31.90
N THR A 156 -34.70 14.98 30.63
CA THR A 156 -35.61 14.21 29.78
C THR A 156 -34.93 13.31 28.76
N ASP A 157 -33.60 13.20 28.77
CA ASP A 157 -32.81 12.35 27.84
C ASP A 157 -33.22 12.52 26.37
N LYS A 158 -33.54 13.75 25.95
CA LYS A 158 -33.91 14.09 24.57
C LYS A 158 -32.69 14.43 23.73
N SER A 159 -31.57 14.79 24.34
CA SER A 159 -30.33 15.01 23.62
C SER A 159 -29.10 14.56 24.42
N PHE A 160 -28.11 14.07 23.68
CA PHE A 160 -26.86 13.58 24.22
C PHE A 160 -25.72 14.35 23.57
N THR A 161 -24.77 14.81 24.37
CA THR A 161 -23.52 15.40 23.89
C THR A 161 -22.46 14.32 23.87
N VAL A 162 -21.87 14.09 22.71
CA VAL A 162 -20.72 13.21 22.54
C VAL A 162 -19.47 14.09 22.52
N ALA A 163 -18.57 13.87 23.48
CA ALA A 163 -17.33 14.62 23.58
C ALA A 163 -16.15 13.66 23.52
N PHE A 164 -15.21 13.93 22.61
CA PHE A 164 -13.97 13.17 22.49
C PHE A 164 -12.75 14.02 22.83
N ARG A 165 -11.75 13.35 23.39
CA ARG A 165 -10.46 13.92 23.72
C ARG A 165 -9.36 13.02 23.17
N MET A 166 -8.35 13.63 22.57
CA MET A 166 -7.14 12.93 22.15
C MET A 166 -5.96 13.48 22.94
N ASN A 167 -5.24 12.60 23.63
CA ASN A 167 -4.15 12.97 24.53
C ASN A 167 -4.58 14.06 25.54
N GLY A 168 -5.78 13.90 26.10
CA GLY A 168 -6.38 14.82 27.06
C GLY A 168 -6.93 16.14 26.49
N ARG A 169 -6.69 16.45 25.21
CA ARG A 169 -7.20 17.66 24.55
C ARG A 169 -8.53 17.39 23.88
N ALA A 170 -9.51 18.28 24.07
CA ALA A 170 -10.80 18.16 23.40
C ALA A 170 -10.64 18.23 21.88
N LEU A 171 -11.26 17.30 21.15
CA LEU A 171 -11.30 17.29 19.69
C LEU A 171 -12.54 18.04 19.20
N ARG A 172 -13.68 17.35 19.22
CA ARG A 172 -14.99 17.88 18.83
C ARG A 172 -16.04 17.41 19.82
N THR A 173 -17.07 18.22 19.95
CA THR A 173 -18.25 17.93 20.74
C THR A 173 -19.46 18.02 19.82
N GLN A 174 -20.30 16.98 19.81
CA GLN A 174 -21.48 16.92 18.95
C GLN A 174 -22.72 16.54 19.74
N THR A 175 -23.78 17.32 19.57
CA THR A 175 -25.09 17.05 20.16
C THR A 175 -25.92 16.18 19.22
N ILE A 176 -26.46 15.09 19.76
CA ILE A 176 -27.31 14.11 19.08
C ILE A 176 -28.68 14.11 19.75
N TYR A 177 -29.76 14.02 18.97
CA TYR A 177 -31.11 13.90 19.50
C TYR A 177 -31.52 12.44 19.71
N ALA A 178 -32.25 12.18 20.78
CA ALA A 178 -32.61 10.83 21.22
C ALA A 178 -33.51 10.07 20.24
N ASN A 179 -34.33 10.78 19.48
CA ASN A 179 -35.21 10.19 18.46
C ASN A 179 -34.44 9.61 17.27
N ASP A 180 -33.18 9.99 17.08
CA ASP A 180 -32.31 9.48 16.01
C ASP A 180 -30.94 9.07 16.55
N ILE A 181 -30.92 8.48 17.76
CA ILE A 181 -29.69 8.18 18.49
C ILE A 181 -28.69 7.38 17.64
N ASN A 182 -29.13 6.36 16.91
CA ASN A 182 -28.22 5.52 16.12
C ASN A 182 -27.64 6.27 14.93
N ARG A 183 -28.47 6.90 14.08
CA ARG A 183 -27.97 7.63 12.91
C ARG A 183 -27.14 8.85 13.32
N GLY A 184 -27.59 9.57 14.35
CA GLY A 184 -26.87 10.71 14.89
C GLY A 184 -25.54 10.32 15.50
N LEU A 185 -25.47 9.16 16.16
CA LEU A 185 -24.21 8.61 16.68
C LEU A 185 -23.30 8.19 15.53
N ASP A 186 -23.79 7.50 14.51
CA ASP A 186 -22.98 7.07 13.37
C ASP A 186 -22.43 8.28 12.60
N HIS A 187 -23.24 9.32 12.42
CA HIS A 187 -22.79 10.59 11.85
C HIS A 187 -21.72 11.26 12.72
N ALA A 188 -21.93 11.31 14.05
CA ALA A 188 -20.96 11.89 14.97
C ALA A 188 -19.65 11.10 14.96
N MET A 189 -19.70 9.77 15.01
CA MET A 189 -18.53 8.90 14.95
C MET A 189 -17.75 9.12 13.67
N ARG A 190 -18.41 9.22 12.51
CA ARG A 190 -17.72 9.53 11.25
C ARG A 190 -16.99 10.87 11.29
N GLN A 191 -17.64 11.93 11.79
CA GLN A 191 -17.01 13.26 11.89
C GLN A 191 -15.82 13.26 12.85
N ILE A 192 -15.97 12.61 14.01
CA ILE A 192 -14.92 12.47 15.02
C ILE A 192 -13.76 11.62 14.50
N SER A 193 -14.04 10.50 13.81
CA SER A 193 -13.02 9.67 13.17
C SER A 193 -12.22 10.47 12.14
N MET A 194 -12.88 11.35 11.38
CA MET A 194 -12.19 12.27 10.47
C MET A 194 -11.31 13.27 11.22
N ASP A 195 -11.80 13.90 12.30
CA ASP A 195 -10.99 14.82 13.11
C ASP A 195 -9.78 14.12 13.73
N ILE A 196 -9.95 12.87 14.19
CA ILE A 196 -8.86 12.03 14.69
C ILE A 196 -7.85 11.79 13.57
N MET A 197 -8.32 11.38 12.39
CA MET A 197 -7.45 11.11 11.26
C MET A 197 -6.67 12.34 10.82
N GLU A 198 -7.28 13.53 10.81
CA GLU A 198 -6.58 14.80 10.51
C GLU A 198 -5.39 15.05 11.44
N LYS A 199 -5.49 14.63 12.71
CA LYS A 199 -4.43 14.82 13.70
C LYS A 199 -3.35 13.76 13.65
N ILE A 200 -3.70 12.54 13.22
CA ILE A 200 -2.78 11.40 13.17
C ILE A 200 -2.06 11.38 11.82
N ASP A 201 -2.83 11.32 10.72
CA ASP A 201 -2.32 11.23 9.37
C ASP A 201 -3.13 12.13 8.43
N LEU A 202 -2.67 13.37 8.33
CA LEU A 202 -3.27 14.39 7.48
C LEU A 202 -3.42 13.94 6.02
N TYR A 203 -2.52 13.08 5.52
CA TYR A 203 -2.64 12.51 4.19
C TYR A 203 -3.85 11.59 4.08
N LEU A 204 -4.04 10.64 5.01
CA LEU A 204 -5.20 9.75 5.03
C LEU A 204 -6.53 10.50 5.23
N ALA A 205 -6.52 11.56 6.05
CA ALA A 205 -7.68 12.42 6.19
C ALA A 205 -8.02 13.10 4.85
N THR A 206 -7.01 13.63 4.15
CA THR A 206 -7.17 14.25 2.83
C THR A 206 -7.75 13.28 1.81
N THR A 207 -7.25 12.05 1.77
CA THR A 207 -7.77 11.02 0.87
C THR A 207 -9.22 10.65 1.17
N ALA A 208 -9.60 10.64 2.44
CA ALA A 208 -10.98 10.38 2.83
C ALA A 208 -11.92 11.55 2.49
N PHE A 209 -11.46 12.81 2.57
CA PHE A 209 -12.22 13.94 2.04
C PHE A 209 -12.46 13.81 0.53
N ILE A 210 -11.46 13.35 -0.22
CA ILE A 210 -11.58 13.06 -1.66
C ILE A 210 -12.63 11.97 -1.94
N VAL A 211 -12.60 10.87 -1.18
CA VAL A 211 -13.59 9.78 -1.29
C VAL A 211 -15.00 10.30 -1.05
N ASP A 212 -15.15 11.20 -0.08
CA ASP A 212 -16.42 11.82 0.29
C ASP A 212 -16.87 12.93 -0.67
N GLY A 213 -16.08 13.25 -1.70
CA GLY A 213 -16.35 14.33 -2.66
C GLY A 213 -16.18 15.74 -2.10
N ARG A 214 -15.53 15.86 -0.94
CA ARG A 214 -15.24 17.11 -0.22
C ARG A 214 -13.91 17.70 -0.70
N TYR A 215 -13.88 18.11 -1.97
CA TYR A 215 -12.63 18.50 -2.65
C TYR A 215 -12.01 19.79 -2.09
N ASP A 216 -12.84 20.77 -1.69
CA ASP A 216 -12.36 22.03 -1.12
C ASP A 216 -11.63 21.78 0.21
N GLU A 217 -12.22 20.99 1.12
CA GLU A 217 -11.56 20.64 2.38
C GLU A 217 -10.31 19.77 2.17
N ALA A 218 -10.33 18.89 1.16
CA ALA A 218 -9.15 18.14 0.79
C ALA A 218 -8.02 19.07 0.30
N GLU A 219 -8.33 20.09 -0.50
CA GLU A 219 -7.34 21.05 -0.97
C GLU A 219 -6.72 21.86 0.17
N ASP A 220 -7.53 22.33 1.11
CA ASP A 220 -7.05 23.00 2.34
C ASP A 220 -6.04 22.11 3.10
N ARG A 221 -6.32 20.80 3.22
CA ARG A 221 -5.42 19.85 3.89
C ARG A 221 -4.15 19.58 3.09
N VAL A 222 -4.23 19.49 1.77
CA VAL A 222 -3.04 19.37 0.93
C VAL A 222 -2.12 20.57 1.15
N ASP A 223 -2.65 21.79 1.18
CA ASP A 223 -1.86 23.01 1.41
C ASP A 223 -1.27 23.07 2.82
N GLU A 224 -1.98 22.55 3.81
CA GLU A 224 -1.46 22.35 5.17
C GLU A 224 -0.28 21.35 5.19
N ILE A 225 -0.37 20.23 4.46
CA ILE A 225 0.76 19.28 4.33
C ILE A 225 1.96 19.97 3.65
N LEU A 226 1.71 20.69 2.55
CA LEU A 226 2.76 21.33 1.75
C LEU A 226 3.50 22.45 2.52
N SER A 227 2.82 23.11 3.46
CA SER A 227 3.42 24.18 4.28
C SER A 227 4.06 23.68 5.57
N THR A 228 3.63 22.53 6.10
CA THR A 228 4.10 22.00 7.39
C THR A 228 5.33 21.12 7.28
N TYR A 229 5.41 20.29 6.23
CA TYR A 229 6.48 19.31 6.11
C TYR A 229 7.70 19.86 5.34
N PRO A 230 8.93 19.40 5.64
CA PRO A 230 10.12 19.78 4.89
C PRO A 230 9.97 19.43 3.40
N PRO A 231 10.46 20.26 2.46
CA PRO A 231 10.30 20.05 1.01
C PRO A 231 10.76 18.66 0.52
N ASP A 232 11.76 18.09 1.19
CA ASP A 232 12.41 16.84 0.82
C ASP A 232 11.67 15.60 1.34
N SER A 233 10.57 15.80 2.08
CA SER A 233 9.78 14.72 2.67
C SER A 233 8.99 13.96 1.59
N HIS A 234 8.96 12.63 1.69
CA HIS A 234 8.09 11.80 0.86
C HIS A 234 6.60 12.17 1.00
N LYS A 235 6.20 12.77 2.13
CA LYS A 235 4.83 13.29 2.32
C LYS A 235 4.51 14.47 1.40
N ILE A 236 5.49 15.31 1.07
CA ILE A 236 5.32 16.44 0.14
C ILE A 236 5.08 15.92 -1.27
N GLN A 237 5.83 14.92 -1.73
CA GLN A 237 5.60 14.29 -3.04
C GLN A 237 4.20 13.69 -3.14
N ALA A 238 3.77 12.98 -2.08
CA ALA A 238 2.42 12.43 -2.01
C ALA A 238 1.34 13.52 -1.99
N ALA A 239 1.55 14.63 -1.29
CA ALA A 239 0.65 15.77 -1.27
C ALA A 239 0.53 16.45 -2.65
N TRP A 240 1.64 16.62 -3.39
CA TRP A 240 1.59 17.11 -4.77
C TRP A 240 0.82 16.17 -5.69
N ASN A 241 0.91 14.86 -5.49
CA ASN A 241 0.10 13.90 -6.23
C ASN A 241 -1.40 14.10 -5.94
N LEU A 242 -1.79 14.27 -4.68
CA LEU A 242 -3.17 14.59 -4.32
C LEU A 242 -3.62 15.94 -4.91
N LYS A 243 -2.75 16.94 -4.94
CA LYS A 243 -3.05 18.23 -5.57
C LYS A 243 -3.31 18.10 -7.07
N GLY A 244 -2.53 17.26 -7.75
CA GLY A 244 -2.77 16.91 -9.15
C GLY A 244 -4.13 16.27 -9.37
N TYR A 245 -4.50 15.31 -8.50
CA TYR A 245 -5.80 14.65 -8.56
C TYR A 245 -6.96 15.62 -8.30
N LEU A 246 -6.84 16.52 -7.32
CA LEU A 246 -7.85 17.54 -7.04
C LEU A 246 -8.03 18.47 -8.24
N ALA A 247 -6.93 18.93 -8.85
CA ALA A 247 -6.99 19.74 -10.07
C ALA A 247 -7.73 19.04 -11.22
N GLU A 248 -7.55 17.72 -11.40
CA GLU A 248 -8.34 16.94 -12.37
C GLU A 248 -9.85 16.96 -12.05
N LYS A 249 -10.23 16.84 -10.77
CA LYS A 249 -11.65 16.91 -10.36
C LYS A 249 -12.28 18.27 -10.62
N HIS A 250 -11.47 19.33 -10.62
CA HIS A 250 -11.87 20.67 -11.02
C HIS A 250 -11.75 20.93 -12.53
N TRP A 251 -11.40 19.91 -13.33
CA TRP A 251 -11.20 20.01 -14.78
C TRP A 251 -10.05 20.95 -15.19
N ASP A 252 -9.11 21.24 -14.29
CA ASP A 252 -7.91 22.02 -14.57
C ASP A 252 -6.75 21.07 -14.95
N THR A 253 -6.76 20.59 -16.19
CA THR A 253 -5.73 19.64 -16.67
C THR A 253 -4.35 20.28 -16.70
N VAL A 254 -4.25 21.60 -16.89
CA VAL A 254 -2.97 22.32 -16.91
C VAL A 254 -2.33 22.29 -15.52
N ALA A 255 -3.10 22.61 -14.47
CA ALA A 255 -2.62 22.53 -13.10
C ALA A 255 -2.33 21.07 -12.69
N ALA A 256 -3.21 20.13 -13.04
CA ALA A 256 -3.01 18.71 -12.74
C ALA A 256 -1.67 18.19 -13.27
N LYS A 257 -1.41 18.41 -14.57
CA LYS A 257 -0.14 17.99 -15.20
C LYS A 257 1.08 18.64 -14.54
N LYS A 258 0.98 19.91 -14.15
CA LYS A 258 2.05 20.59 -13.41
C LYS A 258 2.31 19.91 -12.06
N TYR A 259 1.27 19.66 -11.28
CA TYR A 259 1.41 19.07 -9.94
C TYR A 259 1.92 17.63 -9.99
N TYR A 260 1.48 16.82 -10.95
CA TYR A 260 2.03 15.48 -11.14
C TYR A 260 3.52 15.47 -11.51
N ARG A 261 3.96 16.40 -12.38
CA ARG A 261 5.40 16.57 -12.66
C ARG A 261 6.20 16.93 -11.41
N ILE A 262 5.65 17.75 -10.52
CA ILE A 262 6.29 18.12 -9.25
C ILE A 262 6.32 16.92 -8.29
N ALA A 263 5.23 16.16 -8.20
CA ALA A 263 5.12 14.99 -7.33
C ALA A 263 6.18 13.92 -7.67
N ASN A 264 6.37 13.64 -8.96
CA ASN A 264 7.40 12.74 -9.47
C ASN A 264 7.44 11.35 -8.78
N THR A 265 6.26 10.84 -8.44
CA THR A 265 6.04 9.47 -7.96
C THR A 265 5.55 8.57 -9.09
N SER A 266 5.67 7.25 -8.97
CA SER A 266 5.13 6.28 -9.93
C SER A 266 3.66 6.57 -10.27
N THR A 267 2.78 6.66 -9.26
CA THR A 267 1.36 6.99 -9.45
C THR A 267 1.13 8.32 -10.16
N SER A 268 1.89 9.37 -9.82
CA SER A 268 1.74 10.68 -10.48
C SER A 268 2.17 10.65 -11.94
N MET A 269 3.17 9.84 -12.29
CA MET A 269 3.61 9.68 -13.68
C MET A 269 2.58 8.88 -14.49
N ASP A 270 1.97 7.85 -13.90
CA ASP A 270 0.86 7.12 -14.52
C ASP A 270 -0.33 8.05 -14.81
N ASN A 271 -0.74 8.88 -13.83
CA ASN A 271 -1.83 9.85 -14.01
C ASN A 271 -1.48 10.91 -15.06
N LEU A 272 -0.26 11.47 -15.02
CA LEU A 272 0.22 12.41 -16.02
C LEU A 272 0.17 11.81 -17.42
N ALA A 273 0.69 10.60 -17.60
CA ALA A 273 0.70 9.92 -18.89
C ALA A 273 -0.74 9.64 -19.40
N GLY A 274 -1.66 9.28 -18.49
CA GLY A 274 -3.08 9.11 -18.82
C GLY A 274 -3.74 10.38 -19.33
N ILE A 275 -3.47 11.54 -18.72
CA ILE A 275 -3.97 12.83 -19.21
C ILE A 275 -3.43 13.12 -20.61
N GLU A 276 -2.10 13.06 -20.78
CA GLU A 276 -1.45 13.38 -22.06
C GLU A 276 -1.94 12.43 -23.17
N PHE A 277 -2.16 11.14 -22.85
CA PHE A 277 -2.72 10.17 -23.78
C PHE A 277 -4.17 10.49 -24.17
N ASN A 278 -5.03 10.84 -23.21
CA ASN A 278 -6.41 11.20 -23.48
C ASN A 278 -6.50 12.47 -24.36
N GLU A 279 -5.67 13.48 -24.09
CA GLU A 279 -5.57 14.69 -24.94
C GLU A 279 -5.07 14.34 -26.35
N CYS A 280 -4.07 13.46 -26.48
CA CYS A 280 -3.62 12.93 -27.77
C CYS A 280 -4.76 12.26 -28.55
N MET A 281 -5.51 11.36 -27.89
CA MET A 281 -6.57 10.60 -28.56
C MET A 281 -7.74 11.49 -28.99
N ASN A 282 -8.06 12.51 -28.19
CA ASN A 282 -9.10 13.50 -28.50
C ASN A 282 -8.70 14.51 -29.58
N GLY A 283 -7.45 14.47 -30.08
CA GLY A 283 -7.00 15.31 -31.20
C GLY A 283 -6.77 16.77 -30.86
N SER A 284 -6.61 17.11 -29.57
CA SER A 284 -6.37 18.49 -29.12
C SER A 284 -4.89 18.90 -29.15
N ALA A 285 -3.96 17.97 -29.32
CA ALA A 285 -2.52 18.21 -29.31
C ALA A 285 -1.78 17.44 -30.44
N THR A 286 -0.58 17.90 -30.79
CA THR A 286 0.39 17.09 -31.54
C THR A 286 0.75 15.87 -30.69
N CYS A 287 0.28 14.69 -31.08
CA CYS A 287 0.46 13.48 -30.30
C CYS A 287 1.87 12.91 -30.50
N ASP A 288 2.70 12.95 -29.45
CA ASP A 288 3.96 12.22 -29.39
C ASP A 288 3.79 10.98 -28.50
N LEU A 289 3.50 9.85 -29.14
CA LEU A 289 3.33 8.56 -28.46
C LEU A 289 4.64 8.05 -27.82
N GLU A 290 5.82 8.46 -28.30
CA GLU A 290 7.07 8.07 -27.66
C GLU A 290 7.33 8.90 -26.39
N GLU A 291 6.95 10.17 -26.37
CA GLU A 291 6.98 10.99 -25.15
C GLU A 291 6.04 10.41 -24.07
N ILE A 292 4.78 10.11 -24.41
CA ILE A 292 3.82 9.54 -23.46
C ILE A 292 4.31 8.18 -22.93
N LYS A 293 4.87 7.34 -23.82
CA LYS A 293 5.49 6.08 -23.43
C LYS A 293 6.61 6.28 -22.41
N SER A 294 7.46 7.30 -22.61
CA SER A 294 8.56 7.60 -21.70
C SER A 294 8.07 7.99 -20.30
N ILE A 295 6.91 8.65 -20.19
CA ILE A 295 6.30 9.00 -18.91
C ILE A 295 5.83 7.73 -18.17
N TYR A 296 5.13 6.82 -18.85
CA TYR A 296 4.77 5.51 -18.28
C TYR A 296 6.00 4.68 -17.90
N GLN A 297 7.05 4.66 -18.74
CA GLN A 297 8.28 3.95 -18.43
C GLN A 297 8.94 4.52 -17.17
N LYS A 298 8.94 5.85 -17.01
CA LYS A 298 9.41 6.50 -15.79
C LYS A 298 8.60 6.10 -14.56
N ALA A 299 7.30 5.86 -14.69
CA ALA A 299 6.48 5.35 -13.58
C ALA A 299 6.95 3.95 -13.12
N VAL A 300 7.27 3.07 -14.06
CA VAL A 300 7.86 1.75 -13.79
C VAL A 300 9.27 1.89 -13.20
N ASP A 301 10.11 2.76 -13.74
CA ASP A 301 11.48 2.97 -13.24
C ASP A 301 11.49 3.52 -11.80
N LEU A 302 10.51 4.36 -11.44
CA LEU A 302 10.34 4.88 -10.09
C LEU A 302 9.87 3.82 -9.09
N LYS A 303 9.12 2.81 -9.55
CA LYS A 303 8.59 1.74 -8.70
C LYS A 303 8.48 0.40 -9.46
N PRO A 304 9.59 -0.31 -9.68
CA PRO A 304 9.62 -1.53 -10.51
C PRO A 304 8.79 -2.70 -9.96
N GLU A 305 8.47 -2.68 -8.67
CA GLU A 305 7.61 -3.67 -8.01
C GLU A 305 6.12 -3.29 -8.02
N SER A 306 5.76 -2.18 -8.68
CA SER A 306 4.37 -1.74 -8.81
C SER A 306 3.65 -2.53 -9.91
N ALA A 307 2.80 -3.48 -9.52
CA ALA A 307 1.92 -4.18 -10.46
C ALA A 307 1.08 -3.20 -11.29
N TYR A 308 0.62 -2.11 -10.66
CA TYR A 308 -0.17 -1.08 -11.34
C TYR A 308 0.60 -0.31 -12.40
N ALA A 309 1.86 0.08 -12.15
CA ALA A 309 2.65 0.82 -13.14
C ALA A 309 2.92 -0.05 -14.39
N HIS A 310 3.23 -1.33 -14.16
CA HIS A 310 3.33 -2.32 -15.24
C HIS A 310 2.01 -2.51 -15.99
N TYR A 311 0.88 -2.58 -15.26
CA TYR A 311 -0.45 -2.63 -15.87
C TYR A 311 -0.73 -1.38 -16.73
N ALA A 312 -0.45 -0.19 -16.22
CA ALA A 312 -0.71 1.08 -16.87
C ALA A 312 0.11 1.24 -18.16
N LEU A 313 1.42 0.97 -18.11
CA LEU A 313 2.27 0.93 -19.31
C LEU A 313 1.80 -0.15 -20.30
N GLY A 314 1.44 -1.34 -19.80
CA GLY A 314 0.90 -2.42 -20.62
C GLY A 314 -0.38 -2.00 -21.34
N ASN A 315 -1.34 -1.40 -20.63
CA ASN A 315 -2.59 -0.91 -21.19
C ASN A 315 -2.35 0.20 -22.22
N TYR A 316 -1.47 1.16 -21.92
CA TYR A 316 -1.08 2.20 -22.86
C TYR A 316 -0.50 1.61 -24.16
N LEU A 317 0.40 0.63 -24.08
CA LEU A 317 0.97 -0.03 -25.25
C LEU A 317 -0.11 -0.79 -26.04
N TYR A 318 -1.03 -1.45 -25.34
CA TYR A 318 -2.18 -2.09 -25.98
C TYR A 318 -3.02 -1.09 -26.77
N GLU A 319 -3.35 0.06 -26.18
CA GLU A 319 -4.15 1.09 -26.81
C GLU A 319 -3.42 1.75 -27.99
N THR A 320 -2.12 2.02 -27.82
CA THR A 320 -1.23 2.53 -28.87
C THR A 320 -1.19 1.58 -30.07
N GLY A 321 -1.24 0.27 -29.84
CA GLY A 321 -1.28 -0.71 -30.92
C GLY A 321 -2.50 -0.58 -31.85
N PHE A 322 -3.58 0.07 -31.43
CA PHE A 322 -4.72 0.35 -32.32
C PHE A 322 -4.48 1.51 -33.28
N VAL A 323 -3.62 2.46 -32.96
CA VAL A 323 -3.36 3.60 -33.84
C VAL A 323 -2.14 3.37 -34.75
N VAL A 324 -1.33 2.36 -34.47
CA VAL A 324 -0.21 1.95 -35.33
C VAL A 324 -0.70 1.13 -36.53
N CYS A 325 -0.61 1.70 -37.73
CA CYS A 325 -1.02 1.04 -38.98
C CYS A 325 0.00 0.02 -39.50
N ASP A 326 1.29 0.29 -39.30
CA ASP A 326 2.37 -0.62 -39.67
C ASP A 326 2.27 -1.94 -38.89
N SER A 327 2.18 -3.06 -39.60
CA SER A 327 1.90 -4.36 -39.00
C SER A 327 3.04 -4.88 -38.11
N GLU A 328 4.29 -4.62 -38.49
CA GLU A 328 5.47 -5.05 -37.75
C GLU A 328 5.65 -4.22 -36.48
N LYS A 329 5.55 -2.89 -36.57
CA LYS A 329 5.57 -1.99 -35.42
C LYS A 329 4.46 -2.30 -34.43
N ARG A 330 3.23 -2.51 -34.92
CA ARG A 330 2.09 -2.89 -34.07
C ARG A 330 2.32 -4.21 -33.34
N LYS A 331 2.82 -5.23 -34.05
CA LYS A 331 3.17 -6.52 -33.43
C LYS A 331 4.21 -6.34 -32.34
N ASN A 332 5.21 -5.50 -32.58
CA ASN A 332 6.23 -5.17 -31.58
C ASN A 332 5.63 -4.47 -30.37
N VAL A 333 4.75 -3.48 -30.56
CA VAL A 333 4.04 -2.79 -29.47
C VAL A 333 3.22 -3.77 -28.62
N TYR A 334 2.47 -4.69 -29.24
CA TYR A 334 1.75 -5.74 -28.51
C TYR A 334 2.65 -6.72 -27.77
N LEU A 335 3.84 -7.02 -28.29
CA LEU A 335 4.84 -7.81 -27.57
C LEU A 335 5.39 -7.07 -26.34
N GLN A 336 5.52 -5.75 -26.40
CA GLN A 336 5.90 -4.95 -25.22
C GLN A 336 4.76 -4.97 -24.19
N SER A 337 3.54 -4.70 -24.64
CA SER A 337 2.32 -4.72 -23.83
C SER A 337 2.13 -6.04 -23.08
N GLU A 338 2.31 -7.18 -23.76
CA GLU A 338 2.24 -8.51 -23.15
C GLU A 338 3.29 -8.71 -22.04
N ARG A 339 4.52 -8.21 -22.21
CA ARG A 339 5.54 -8.31 -21.16
C ARG A 339 5.15 -7.53 -19.92
N GLU A 340 4.69 -6.29 -20.09
CA GLU A 340 4.32 -5.44 -18.97
C GLU A 340 3.09 -5.99 -18.24
N LEU A 341 2.06 -6.46 -18.95
CA LEU A 341 0.92 -7.12 -18.30
C LEU A 341 1.30 -8.44 -17.62
N SER A 342 2.26 -9.18 -18.16
CA SER A 342 2.78 -10.38 -17.51
C SER A 342 3.51 -10.04 -16.20
N ASN A 343 4.29 -8.96 -16.18
CA ASN A 343 4.94 -8.48 -14.96
C ASN A 343 3.90 -8.03 -13.93
N ALA A 344 2.85 -7.31 -14.35
CA ALA A 344 1.74 -6.93 -13.48
C ALA A 344 1.08 -8.14 -12.83
N ILE A 345 0.76 -9.18 -13.60
CA ILE A 345 0.18 -10.46 -13.09
C ILE A 345 1.15 -11.19 -12.15
N HIS A 346 2.46 -11.12 -12.43
CA HIS A 346 3.47 -11.76 -11.59
C HIS A 346 3.58 -11.08 -10.23
N LEU A 347 3.55 -9.74 -10.22
CA LEU A 347 3.62 -8.92 -9.00
C LEU A 347 2.31 -8.96 -8.20
N ASP A 348 1.16 -8.94 -8.88
CA ASP A 348 -0.17 -9.10 -8.28
C ASP A 348 -1.02 -10.10 -9.09
N GLY A 349 -1.01 -11.35 -8.62
CA GLY A 349 -1.80 -12.43 -9.21
C GLY A 349 -3.32 -12.26 -9.05
N THR A 350 -3.79 -11.23 -8.34
CA THR A 350 -5.23 -10.93 -8.12
C THR A 350 -5.76 -9.79 -9.00
N ASP A 351 -4.91 -9.08 -9.74
CA ASP A 351 -5.33 -7.94 -10.56
C ASP A 351 -6.16 -8.37 -11.77
N ALA A 352 -7.48 -8.22 -11.66
CA ALA A 352 -8.41 -8.51 -12.75
C ALA A 352 -8.17 -7.67 -14.01
N ASN A 353 -7.63 -6.45 -13.90
CA ASN A 353 -7.36 -5.59 -15.04
C ASN A 353 -6.20 -6.12 -15.88
N ALA A 354 -5.10 -6.52 -15.25
CA ALA A 354 -3.96 -7.10 -15.96
C ALA A 354 -4.34 -8.39 -16.70
N TYR A 355 -5.16 -9.26 -16.09
CA TYR A 355 -5.72 -10.44 -16.76
C TYR A 355 -6.61 -10.06 -17.95
N ALA A 356 -7.47 -9.04 -17.81
CA ALA A 356 -8.33 -8.60 -18.89
C ALA A 356 -7.51 -8.05 -20.07
N GLY A 357 -6.54 -7.17 -19.80
CA GLY A 357 -5.64 -6.63 -20.81
C GLY A 357 -4.86 -7.75 -21.52
N MET A 358 -4.38 -8.75 -20.78
CA MET A 358 -3.67 -9.89 -21.37
C MET A 358 -4.56 -10.70 -22.31
N GLY A 359 -5.83 -10.90 -21.95
CA GLY A 359 -6.81 -11.54 -22.81
C GLY A 359 -7.08 -10.75 -24.09
N LEU A 360 -7.19 -9.42 -23.99
CA LEU A 360 -7.38 -8.54 -25.15
C LEU A 360 -6.15 -8.55 -26.07
N ILE A 361 -4.93 -8.41 -25.54
CA ILE A 361 -3.71 -8.46 -26.37
C ILE A 361 -3.59 -9.79 -27.09
N ASN A 362 -3.83 -10.93 -26.41
CA ASN A 362 -3.75 -12.23 -27.05
C ASN A 362 -4.75 -12.38 -28.19
N TYR A 363 -5.90 -11.70 -28.10
CA TYR A 363 -6.91 -11.70 -29.15
C TYR A 363 -6.47 -10.89 -30.38
N PHE A 364 -5.72 -9.80 -30.19
CA PHE A 364 -5.27 -8.93 -31.28
C PHE A 364 -3.89 -9.25 -31.85
N LYS A 365 -3.01 -9.82 -31.03
CA LYS A 365 -1.63 -10.15 -31.39
C LYS A 365 -1.56 -11.41 -32.26
N TYR A 366 -2.39 -12.39 -31.95
CA TYR A 366 -2.42 -13.68 -32.63
C TYR A 366 -3.71 -13.79 -33.44
N ASP A 367 -3.66 -14.47 -34.59
CA ASP A 367 -4.85 -14.77 -35.39
C ASP A 367 -5.77 -15.76 -34.64
N SER A 368 -6.40 -16.71 -35.34
CA SER A 368 -7.28 -17.69 -34.73
C SER A 368 -6.66 -18.48 -33.56
N SER A 369 -5.33 -18.64 -33.51
CA SER A 369 -4.62 -19.37 -32.46
C SER A 369 -4.62 -18.68 -31.09
N GLY A 370 -4.82 -17.36 -31.02
CA GLY A 370 -4.83 -16.61 -29.75
C GLY A 370 -6.14 -16.70 -28.98
N ARG A 371 -7.23 -17.15 -29.61
CA ARG A 371 -8.59 -17.02 -29.07
C ARG A 371 -8.82 -17.82 -27.80
N SER A 372 -8.35 -19.07 -27.77
CA SER A 372 -8.49 -19.94 -26.59
C SER A 372 -7.70 -19.39 -25.38
N VAL A 373 -6.49 -18.89 -25.62
CA VAL A 373 -5.66 -18.23 -24.60
C VAL A 373 -6.35 -16.97 -24.08
N SER A 374 -6.90 -16.16 -24.98
CA SER A 374 -7.64 -14.93 -24.66
C SER A 374 -8.85 -15.20 -23.76
N LEU A 375 -9.63 -16.24 -24.08
CA LEU A 375 -10.76 -16.68 -23.27
C LEU A 375 -10.32 -17.15 -21.87
N GLY A 376 -9.18 -17.83 -21.78
CA GLY A 376 -8.60 -18.23 -20.50
C GLY A 376 -8.30 -17.03 -19.59
N TYR A 377 -7.63 -16.01 -20.14
CA TYR A 377 -7.30 -14.78 -19.40
C TYR A 377 -8.54 -13.97 -19.01
N LEU A 378 -9.51 -13.80 -19.90
CA LEU A 378 -10.75 -13.07 -19.57
C LEU A 378 -11.64 -13.82 -18.58
N ALA A 379 -11.70 -15.15 -18.65
CA ALA A 379 -12.37 -15.94 -17.63
C ALA A 379 -11.68 -15.80 -16.26
N ALA A 380 -10.34 -15.75 -16.25
CA ALA A 380 -9.56 -15.50 -15.04
C ALA A 380 -9.78 -14.08 -14.48
N ALA A 381 -9.97 -13.07 -15.33
CA ALA A 381 -10.32 -11.71 -14.94
C ALA A 381 -11.72 -11.63 -14.30
N VAL A 382 -12.74 -12.23 -14.93
CA VAL A 382 -14.12 -12.26 -14.39
C VAL A 382 -14.19 -12.98 -13.04
N ARG A 383 -13.40 -14.04 -12.84
CA ARG A 383 -13.34 -14.72 -11.53
C ARG A 383 -12.78 -13.84 -10.41
N ARG A 384 -11.82 -12.96 -10.73
CA ARG A 384 -11.18 -12.05 -9.76
C ARG A 384 -12.07 -10.86 -9.42
N ASN A 385 -12.91 -10.42 -10.34
CA ASN A 385 -13.86 -9.35 -10.12
C ASN A 385 -15.20 -9.70 -10.79
N ALA A 386 -16.01 -10.47 -10.06
CA ALA A 386 -17.29 -10.97 -10.53
C ALA A 386 -18.38 -9.88 -10.62
N THR A 387 -18.14 -8.68 -10.09
CA THR A 387 -19.06 -7.54 -10.16
C THR A 387 -18.88 -6.71 -11.43
N ASP A 388 -17.82 -6.94 -12.21
CA ASP A 388 -17.56 -6.19 -13.43
C ASP A 388 -18.33 -6.76 -14.64
N ASP A 389 -19.45 -6.14 -14.98
CA ASP A 389 -20.30 -6.53 -16.10
C ASP A 389 -19.69 -6.26 -17.48
N ASN A 390 -18.75 -5.31 -17.58
CA ASN A 390 -18.03 -5.05 -18.82
C ASN A 390 -17.14 -6.26 -19.17
N ARG A 391 -16.41 -6.82 -18.19
CA ARG A 391 -15.60 -8.03 -18.42
C ARG A 391 -16.44 -9.26 -18.74
N LYS A 392 -17.61 -9.40 -18.13
CA LYS A 392 -18.56 -10.48 -18.48
C LYS A 392 -19.06 -10.35 -19.91
N SER A 393 -19.36 -9.12 -20.33
CA SER A 393 -19.79 -8.81 -21.70
C SER A 393 -18.68 -9.13 -22.70
N GLN A 394 -17.44 -8.71 -22.44
CA GLN A 394 -16.28 -9.04 -23.27
C GLN A 394 -16.04 -10.55 -23.39
N LEU A 395 -16.11 -11.29 -22.27
CA LEU A 395 -15.98 -12.74 -22.27
C LEU A 395 -17.09 -13.42 -23.07
N SER A 396 -18.34 -12.96 -22.91
CA SER A 396 -19.50 -13.50 -23.62
C SER A 396 -19.41 -13.24 -25.12
N LEU A 397 -19.02 -12.03 -25.50
CA LEU A 397 -18.81 -11.63 -26.88
C LEU A 397 -17.71 -12.49 -27.54
N LEU A 398 -16.58 -12.70 -26.88
CA LEU A 398 -15.53 -13.55 -27.43
C LEU A 398 -15.95 -15.01 -27.61
N ARG A 399 -16.77 -15.55 -26.70
CA ARG A 399 -17.36 -16.90 -26.87
C ARG A 399 -18.28 -16.96 -28.09
N ILE A 400 -19.09 -15.92 -28.30
CA ILE A 400 -19.96 -15.82 -29.48
C ILE A 400 -19.12 -15.75 -30.75
N ILE A 401 -18.06 -14.92 -30.79
CA ILE A 401 -17.16 -14.78 -31.95
C ILE A 401 -16.38 -16.08 -32.23
N GLU A 402 -16.03 -16.85 -31.18
CA GLU A 402 -15.39 -18.15 -31.34
C GLU A 402 -16.33 -19.17 -32.00
N GLN A 403 -17.62 -19.15 -31.63
CA GLN A 403 -18.65 -20.03 -32.21
C GLN A 403 -19.07 -19.59 -33.62
N ASP A 404 -19.23 -18.28 -33.85
CA ASP A 404 -19.57 -17.70 -35.14
C ASP A 404 -18.71 -16.45 -35.43
N PRO A 405 -17.66 -16.58 -36.26
CA PRO A 405 -16.82 -15.45 -36.66
C PRO A 405 -17.58 -14.31 -37.34
N ARG A 406 -18.77 -14.57 -37.92
CA ARG A 406 -19.59 -13.52 -38.58
C ARG A 406 -20.25 -12.59 -37.58
N ALA A 407 -20.46 -13.03 -36.34
CA ALA A 407 -21.01 -12.21 -35.26
C ALA A 407 -20.16 -10.96 -34.97
N LYS A 408 -18.86 -10.99 -35.29
CA LYS A 408 -17.95 -9.85 -35.16
C LYS A 408 -18.45 -8.61 -35.93
N LEU A 409 -18.94 -8.79 -37.15
CA LEU A 409 -19.46 -7.69 -37.99
C LEU A 409 -20.77 -7.13 -37.45
N PHE A 410 -21.60 -7.96 -36.84
CA PHE A 410 -22.88 -7.56 -36.26
C PHE A 410 -22.66 -6.73 -34.98
N ALA A 411 -21.83 -7.24 -34.06
CA ALA A 411 -21.53 -6.56 -32.81
C ALA A 411 -20.78 -5.23 -33.03
N ALA A 412 -19.90 -5.16 -34.04
CA ALA A 412 -19.24 -3.91 -34.42
C ALA A 412 -20.23 -2.85 -34.95
N ARG A 413 -21.24 -3.25 -35.74
CA ARG A 413 -22.24 -2.34 -36.32
C ARG A 413 -23.21 -1.78 -35.28
N ASN A 414 -23.56 -2.57 -34.27
CA ASN A 414 -24.50 -2.14 -33.24
C ASN A 414 -23.83 -1.33 -32.12
N GLY A 415 -22.50 -1.16 -32.15
CA GLY A 415 -21.76 -0.39 -31.17
C GLY A 415 -21.76 -1.00 -29.76
N GLU A 416 -22.16 -2.27 -29.64
CA GLU A 416 -22.39 -2.94 -28.35
C GLU A 416 -21.11 -3.13 -27.53
N ASP A 417 -19.93 -3.05 -28.16
CA ASP A 417 -18.65 -3.21 -27.47
C ASP A 417 -17.61 -2.16 -27.93
N ASN A 418 -17.00 -1.46 -26.96
CA ASN A 418 -15.95 -0.47 -27.19
C ASN A 418 -14.74 -1.07 -27.93
N MET A 419 -14.39 -2.33 -27.65
CA MET A 419 -13.30 -3.07 -28.30
C MET A 419 -13.52 -3.18 -29.81
N LEU A 420 -14.72 -3.62 -30.23
CA LEU A 420 -15.01 -3.79 -31.66
C LEU A 420 -15.13 -2.45 -32.38
N ARG A 421 -15.62 -1.41 -31.71
CA ARG A 421 -15.60 -0.04 -32.23
C ARG A 421 -14.18 0.44 -32.49
N ASN A 422 -13.25 0.22 -31.56
CA ASN A 422 -11.84 0.63 -31.73
C ASN A 422 -11.17 -0.09 -32.91
N VAL A 423 -11.48 -1.38 -33.12
CA VAL A 423 -10.98 -2.14 -34.28
C VAL A 423 -11.52 -1.59 -35.59
N ALA A 424 -12.83 -1.32 -35.66
CA ALA A 424 -13.45 -0.75 -36.85
C ALA A 424 -12.93 0.66 -37.15
N ALA A 425 -12.77 1.49 -36.12
CA ALA A 425 -12.19 2.82 -36.23
C ALA A 425 -10.76 2.74 -36.79
N ARG A 426 -9.89 1.89 -36.24
CA ARG A 426 -8.54 1.66 -36.79
C ARG A 426 -8.57 1.28 -38.26
N ASP A 427 -9.38 0.29 -38.63
CA ASP A 427 -9.41 -0.21 -39.99
C ASP A 427 -9.81 0.91 -40.96
N SER A 428 -10.67 1.84 -40.53
CA SER A 428 -10.97 3.07 -41.28
C SER A 428 -9.80 4.06 -41.31
N THR A 429 -9.16 4.35 -40.18
CA THR A 429 -8.02 5.29 -40.07
C THR A 429 -6.84 4.84 -40.94
N CYS A 430 -6.47 3.55 -40.87
CA CYS A 430 -5.37 3.00 -41.64
C CYS A 430 -5.69 2.86 -43.14
N ALA A 431 -6.96 2.65 -43.50
CA ALA A 431 -7.37 2.61 -44.90
C ALA A 431 -7.31 4.00 -45.57
N ASN A 432 -7.54 5.07 -44.81
CA ASN A 432 -7.49 6.45 -45.32
C ASN A 432 -6.06 7.00 -45.42
N GLY A 433 -5.04 6.26 -44.99
CA GLY A 433 -3.65 6.72 -44.97
C GLY A 433 -3.37 7.81 -43.92
N GLU A 434 -4.34 8.09 -43.04
CA GLU A 434 -4.23 9.05 -41.93
C GLU A 434 -3.57 8.36 -40.73
N SER A 435 -2.31 7.92 -40.85
CA SER A 435 -1.58 7.45 -39.67
C SER A 435 -1.25 8.66 -38.78
N ARG A 436 -1.70 8.63 -37.53
CA ARG A 436 -1.30 9.61 -36.49
C ARG A 436 0.11 9.32 -36.00
#